data_AF-A0A970FBB9-F1
#
_entry.id   AF-A0A970FBB9-F1
#
_cell.length_a   1.000
_cell.length_b   1.000
_cell.length_c   1.000
_cell.angle_alpha   90.00
_cell.angle_beta   90.00
_cell.angle_gamma   90.00
#
_symmetry.space_group_name_H-M   'P 1'
#
loop_
_entity.id
_entity.type
_entity.pdbx_description
1 polymer ?
#
loop_
_entity_poly.entity_id
_entity_poly.type
_entity_poly.pdbx_seq_one_letter_code
_entity_poly.pdbx_strand_id
1 'polypeptide(L)' 'MEPKDIIWRLLDRLAEEKRLFEECYQLVDQEKNKDLGHAILECEQLINTQMNILRRMQKRYDP' A
#
# COMPACT_ATOMS: atom_id res chain seq x y z
N MET A 1 1.91 8.71 22.35
CA MET A 1 1.95 8.31 20.92
C MET A 1 2.94 9.24 20.25
N GLU A 2 4.10 8.72 19.93
CA GLU A 2 5.18 9.45 19.25
C GLU A 2 4.96 9.42 17.73
N PRO A 3 5.57 10.35 16.97
CA PRO A 3 5.50 10.34 15.50
C PRO A 3 5.89 8.99 14.88
N LYS A 4 6.88 8.29 15.46
CA LYS A 4 7.30 6.95 15.02
C LYS A 4 6.19 5.90 15.16
N ASP A 5 5.36 5.99 16.21
CA ASP A 5 4.23 5.09 16.43
C ASP A 5 3.15 5.30 15.36
N ILE A 6 2.89 6.55 14.99
CA ILE A 6 1.93 6.90 13.94
C ILE A 6 2.43 6.38 12.60
N ILE A 7 3.69 6.62 12.27
CA ILE A 7 4.30 6.15 11.02
C ILE A 7 4.24 4.63 10.93
N TRP A 8 4.55 3.92 12.03
CA TRP A 8 4.45 2.47 12.09
C TRP A 8 3.01 1.98 11.84
N ARG A 9 2.01 2.58 12.49
CA ARG A 9 0.60 2.23 12.27
C ARG A 9 0.14 2.45 10.83
N LEU A 10 0.57 3.55 10.21
CA LEU A 10 0.27 3.83 8.80
C LEU A 10 0.92 2.80 7.88
N LEU A 11 2.19 2.44 8.13
CA LEU A 11 2.89 1.41 7.36
C LEU A 11 2.23 0.03 7.48
N ASP A 12 1.79 -0.35 8.68
CA ASP A 12 1.08 -1.61 8.93
C ASP A 12 -0.26 -1.64 8.17
N ARG A 13 -1.03 -0.56 8.26
CA ARG A 13 -2.30 -0.44 7.52
C ARG A 13 -2.11 -0.51 6.01
N LEU A 14 -1.13 0.19 5.47
CA LEU A 14 -0.82 0.14 4.03
C LEU A 14 -0.36 -1.26 3.58
N ALA A 15 0.33 -2.00 4.44
CA ALA A 15 0.73 -3.38 4.15
C ALA A 15 -0.47 -4.34 4.15
N GLU A 16 -1.49 -4.09 4.97
CA GLU A 16 -2.76 -4.81 4.92
C GLU A 16 -3.54 -4.49 3.64
N GLU A 17 -3.66 -3.21 3.28
CA GLU A 17 -4.35 -2.79 2.05
C GLU A 17 -3.65 -3.32 0.78
N LYS A 18 -2.31 -3.37 0.78
CA LYS A 18 -1.54 -3.99 -0.30
C LYS A 18 -1.91 -5.46 -0.48
N ARG A 19 -1.98 -6.23 0.61
CA ARG A 19 -2.37 -7.65 0.57
C ARG A 19 -3.79 -7.82 0.04
N LEU A 20 -4.72 -6.97 0.46
CA LEU A 20 -6.09 -6.99 -0.04
C LEU A 20 -6.16 -6.74 -1.55
N PHE A 21 -5.38 -5.79 -2.08
CA PHE A 21 -5.32 -5.55 -3.52
C PHE A 21 -4.72 -6.73 -4.30
N GLU A 22 -3.68 -7.36 -3.78
CA GLU A 22 -3.11 -8.57 -4.37
C GLU A 22 -4.13 -9.71 -4.44
N GLU A 23 -4.87 -9.94 -3.35
CA GLU A 23 -5.96 -10.92 -3.28
C GLU A 23 -7.09 -10.58 -4.28
N CYS A 24 -7.51 -9.32 -4.35
CA CYS A 24 -8.53 -8.87 -5.29
C CYS A 24 -8.08 -9.08 -6.74
N TYR A 25 -6.82 -8.77 -7.05
CA TYR A 25 -6.27 -8.97 -8.39
C TYR A 25 -6.31 -10.43 -8.83
N GLN A 26 -6.03 -11.37 -7.91
CA GLN A 26 -6.11 -12.81 -8.18
C GLN A 26 -7.54 -13.30 -8.43
N LEU A 27 -8.55 -12.63 -7.88
CA LEU A 27 -9.97 -12.98 -8.05
C LEU A 27 -10.60 -12.35 -9.30
N VAL A 28 -9.97 -11.33 -9.88
CA VAL A 28 -10.48 -10.65 -11.07
C VAL A 28 -10.20 -11.49 -12.32
N ASP A 29 -11.25 -11.78 -13.09
CA ASP A 29 -11.13 -12.28 -14.47
C ASP A 29 -10.51 -11.19 -15.34
N GLN A 30 -9.21 -11.32 -15.60
CA GLN A 30 -8.40 -10.33 -16.32
C GLN A 30 -8.77 -10.23 -17.81
N GLU A 31 -9.48 -11.20 -18.39
CA GLU A 31 -9.94 -11.10 -19.77
C GLU A 31 -11.22 -10.27 -19.87
N LYS A 32 -12.12 -10.45 -18.89
CA LYS A 32 -13.42 -9.75 -18.85
C LYS A 32 -13.35 -8.37 -18.19
N ASN A 33 -12.46 -8.16 -17.22
CA ASN A 33 -12.43 -6.98 -16.37
C ASN A 33 -11.05 -6.30 -16.37
N LYS A 34 -10.48 -6.08 -17.56
CA LYS A 34 -9.14 -5.49 -17.74
C LYS A 34 -8.95 -4.16 -17.01
N ASP A 35 -9.93 -3.25 -17.12
CA ASP A 35 -9.84 -1.92 -16.51
C ASP A 35 -9.80 -2.00 -14.98
N LEU A 36 -10.57 -2.92 -14.40
CA LEU A 36 -10.54 -3.18 -12.95
C LEU A 36 -9.19 -3.77 -12.53
N GLY A 37 -8.67 -4.73 -13.29
CA GLY A 37 -7.34 -5.28 -13.06
C GLY A 37 -6.24 -4.21 -13.09
N HIS A 38 -6.27 -3.31 -14.08
CA HIS A 38 -5.34 -2.18 -14.15
C HIS A 38 -5.51 -1.20 -12.98
N ALA A 39 -6.74 -0.85 -12.61
CA ALA A 39 -6.99 0.05 -11.48
C ALA A 39 -6.43 -0.51 -10.17
N ILE A 40 -6.57 -1.83 -9.94
CA ILE A 40 -5.99 -2.50 -8.76
C ILE A 40 -4.46 -2.39 -8.75
N LEU A 41 -3.80 -2.59 -9.90
CA LEU A 41 -2.35 -2.45 -10.02
C LEU A 41 -1.88 -0.99 -9.79
N GLU A 42 -2.62 -0.01 -10.29
CA GLU A 42 -2.35 1.41 -10.03
C GLU A 42 -2.46 1.74 -8.54
N CYS A 43 -3.49 1.23 -7.86
CA CYS A 43 -3.63 1.35 -6.41
C CYS A 43 -2.42 0.75 -5.67
N GLU A 44 -1.92 -0.41 -6.11
CA GLU A 44 -0.73 -1.01 -5.51
C GLU A 44 0.52 -0.11 -5.68
N GLN A 45 0.70 0.49 -6.85
CA GLN A 45 1.80 1.43 -7.10
C GLN A 45 1.71 2.69 -6.21
N LEU A 46 0.50 3.21 -5.98
CA LEU A 46 0.27 4.33 -5.08
C LEU A 46 0.61 3.96 -3.63
N ILE A 47 0.19 2.77 -3.15
CA ILE A 47 0.55 2.29 -1.82
C ILE A 47 2.08 2.16 -1.69
N ASN A 48 2.76 1.57 -2.66
CA ASN A 48 4.22 1.44 -2.63
C ASN A 48 4.90 2.82 -2.53
N THR A 49 4.38 3.82 -3.23
CA THR A 49 4.86 5.21 -3.15
C THR A 49 4.65 5.81 -1.76
N GLN A 50 3.46 5.65 -1.17
CA GLN A 50 3.15 6.12 0.17
C GLN A 50 4.04 5.45 1.24
N MET A 51 4.22 4.13 1.17
CA MET A 51 5.11 3.40 2.07
C MET A 51 6.56 3.90 1.98
N ASN A 52 7.04 4.21 0.77
CA ASN A 52 8.38 4.75 0.57
C ASN A 52 8.54 6.15 1.21
N ILE A 53 7.52 7.01 1.10
CA ILE A 53 7.50 8.33 1.76
C ILE A 53 7.54 8.16 3.28
N LEU A 54 6.67 7.29 3.83
CA LEU A 54 6.60 7.04 5.27
C LEU A 54 7.91 6.46 5.83
N ARG A 55 8.56 5.53 5.11
CA ARG A 55 9.88 5.01 5.50
C ARG A 55 10.96 6.09 5.51
N ARG A 56 10.92 7.04 4.56
CA ARG A 56 11.83 8.20 4.56
C ARG A 56 11.56 9.13 5.75
N MET A 57 10.28 9.32 6.11
CA MET A 57 9.90 10.09 7.31
C MET A 57 10.33 9.37 8.59
N GLN A 58 10.15 8.05 8.66
CA GLN A 58 10.52 7.23 9.83
C GLN A 58 11.97 7.48 10.25
N LYS A 59 12.91 7.49 9.30
CA LYS A 59 14.33 7.79 9.54
C LYS A 59 14.61 9.14 10.21
N ARG A 60 13.67 10.09 10.17
CA ARG A 60 13.80 11.40 10.83
C ARG A 60 13.28 11.40 12.27
N TYR A 61 12.39 10.48 12.59
CA TYR A 61 11.70 10.40 13.90
C TYR A 61 12.12 9.18 14.72
N ASP A 62 12.89 8.27 14.12
CA ASP A 62 13.51 7.09 14.73
C ASP A 62 14.91 6.91 14.10
N PRO A 63 15.89 7.77 14.47
CA PRO A 63 17.23 7.81 13.87
C PRO A 63 18.13 6.64 14.27
#